data_AF-A0A6A7AGA2-F1
#
_entry.id   AF-A0A6A7AGA2-F1
#
_cell.length_a   1.000
_cell.length_b   1.000
_cell.length_c   1.000
_cell.angle_alpha   90.00
_cell.angle_beta   90.00
_cell.angle_gamma   90.00
#
_symmetry.space_group_name_H-M   'P 1'
#
loop_
_entity.id
_entity.type
_entity.pdbx_description
1 polymer ?
#
loop_
_entity_poly.entity_id
_entity_poly.type
_entity_poly.pdbx_seq_one_letter_code
_entity_poly.pdbx_strand_id
1 'polypeptide(L)'
;MPNSKILYDLGHDDDGEKWASGRLQNVLNDTQAEGTVVVARWYGGQNIGPIRFTHIENCAKEAIWKWKVASTQLAQDAASKKQKIDDEAKRTELVKNLQERDFNIFTLRKLLAEKKAKLEDQEPAPPTPQKPQAYEKMAMDALMRVDKARDATIAFILKQIDKVEEELKLVEALEDETKDLWDEVDEQGSVKGKEPSTPK
;
A
#
# COMPACT_ATOMS: atom_id res chain seq x y z
N MET A 1 -1.74 -12.84 20.35
CA MET A 1 -1.95 -13.94 21.29
C MET A 1 -0.66 -14.74 21.35
N PRO A 2 -0.15 -15.14 22.53
CA PRO A 2 1.03 -15.99 22.59
C PRO A 2 0.73 -17.32 21.86
N ASN A 3 1.65 -17.74 20.99
CA ASN A 3 1.55 -18.99 20.24
C ASN A 3 1.57 -20.16 21.24
N SER A 4 0.41 -20.72 21.58
CA SER A 4 0.34 -21.93 22.40
C SER A 4 0.83 -23.10 21.54
N LYS A 5 2.04 -23.59 21.80
CA LYS A 5 2.58 -24.77 21.13
C LYS A 5 1.71 -25.97 21.51
N ILE A 6 1.01 -26.55 20.53
CA ILE A 6 0.29 -27.81 20.71
C ILE A 6 1.34 -28.89 20.95
N LEU A 7 1.22 -29.59 22.08
CA LEU A 7 2.06 -30.74 22.40
C LEU A 7 1.30 -32.00 22.02
N TYR A 8 1.87 -32.78 21.12
CA TYR A 8 1.35 -34.09 20.76
C TYR A 8 2.03 -35.16 21.61
N ASP A 9 1.24 -36.13 22.05
CA ASP A 9 1.74 -37.36 22.67
C ASP A 9 1.78 -38.49 21.63
N LEU A 10 2.73 -39.41 21.79
CA LEU A 10 2.91 -40.55 20.89
C LEU A 10 2.25 -41.79 21.49
N GLY A 11 1.28 -42.36 20.77
CA GLY A 11 0.60 -43.60 21.14
C GLY A 11 0.45 -44.56 19.96
N HIS A 12 0.29 -45.85 20.25
CA HIS A 12 0.15 -46.89 19.23
C HIS A 12 -0.75 -48.03 19.71
N ASP A 13 -1.40 -48.73 18.80
CA ASP A 13 -2.18 -49.94 19.05
C ASP A 13 -1.92 -50.97 17.95
N ASP A 14 -1.72 -52.23 18.31
CA ASP A 14 -1.38 -53.34 17.39
C ASP A 14 -2.62 -53.94 16.71
N ASP A 15 -3.83 -53.76 17.28
CA ASP A 15 -5.12 -54.26 16.76
C ASP A 15 -5.04 -55.67 16.12
N GLY A 16 -4.47 -56.63 16.86
CA GLY A 16 -4.36 -58.03 16.44
C GLY A 16 -3.12 -58.40 15.63
N GLU A 17 -2.34 -57.45 15.11
CA GLU A 17 -1.05 -57.68 14.44
C GLU A 17 0.12 -57.28 15.36
N LYS A 18 0.54 -58.20 16.23
CA LYS A 18 1.64 -57.94 17.19
C LYS A 18 2.88 -57.37 16.50
N TRP A 19 3.47 -56.33 17.11
CA TRP A 19 4.72 -55.65 16.70
C TRP A 19 4.60 -54.71 15.50
N ALA A 20 3.41 -54.50 14.94
CA ALA A 20 3.20 -53.59 13.82
C ALA A 20 3.13 -52.12 14.28
N SER A 21 2.52 -51.87 15.44
CA SER A 21 2.23 -50.54 15.98
C SER A 21 3.51 -49.75 16.27
N GLY A 22 4.50 -50.37 16.91
CA GLY A 22 5.79 -49.74 17.21
C GLY A 22 6.58 -49.40 15.93
N ARG A 23 6.43 -50.20 14.87
CA ARG A 23 7.01 -49.90 13.56
C ARG A 23 6.34 -48.70 12.92
N LEU A 24 5.02 -48.60 12.98
CA LEU A 24 4.28 -47.45 12.48
C LEU A 24 4.58 -46.18 13.27
N GLN A 25 4.75 -46.28 14.59
CA GLN A 25 5.21 -45.16 15.42
C GLN A 25 6.59 -44.65 14.95
N ASN A 26 7.53 -45.56 14.68
CA ASN A 26 8.84 -45.18 14.14
C ASN A 26 8.71 -44.50 12.77
N VAL A 27 7.84 -45.00 11.89
CA VAL A 27 7.58 -44.36 10.59
C VAL A 27 7.05 -42.92 10.76
N LEU A 28 6.13 -42.68 11.69
CA LEU A 28 5.62 -41.34 12.00
C LEU A 28 6.73 -40.41 12.51
N ASN A 29 7.56 -40.90 13.44
CA ASN A 29 8.69 -40.16 13.98
C ASN A 29 9.75 -39.82 12.91
N ASP A 30 10.18 -40.83 12.14
CA ASP A 30 11.20 -40.69 11.09
C ASP A 30 10.75 -39.73 9.99
N THR A 31 9.46 -39.78 9.66
CA THR A 31 8.89 -38.87 8.67
C THR A 31 8.53 -37.51 9.27
N GLN A 32 8.63 -37.29 10.58
CA GLN A 32 8.19 -36.06 11.25
C GLN A 32 6.79 -35.63 10.81
N ALA A 33 5.87 -36.59 10.73
CA ALA A 33 4.48 -36.34 10.38
C ALA A 33 3.63 -36.22 11.65
N GLU A 34 2.75 -35.22 11.68
CA GLU A 34 1.80 -35.01 12.78
C GLU A 34 0.44 -35.60 12.37
N GLY A 35 -0.11 -36.49 13.20
CA GLY A 35 -1.43 -37.09 12.97
C GLY A 35 -1.52 -38.56 13.35
N THR A 36 -2.55 -39.23 12.85
CA THR A 36 -2.80 -40.66 13.08
C THR A 36 -2.67 -41.43 11.78
N VAL A 37 -1.95 -42.55 11.82
CA VAL A 37 -1.80 -43.46 10.69
C VAL A 37 -2.45 -44.79 11.03
N VAL A 38 -3.30 -45.27 10.12
CA VAL A 38 -3.97 -46.56 10.23
C VAL A 38 -3.63 -47.37 8.99
N VAL A 39 -3.19 -48.61 9.17
CA VAL A 39 -2.88 -49.53 8.08
C VAL A 39 -3.77 -50.75 8.19
N ALA A 40 -4.63 -50.95 7.19
CA ALA A 40 -5.43 -52.15 7.07
C ALA A 40 -4.66 -53.22 6.27
N ARG A 41 -4.59 -54.44 6.80
CA ARG A 41 -3.97 -55.59 6.12
C ARG A 41 -4.97 -56.73 6.00
N TRP A 42 -5.11 -57.26 4.78
CA TRP A 42 -5.99 -58.38 4.48
C TRP A 42 -5.20 -59.70 4.38
N TYR A 43 -5.71 -60.78 4.97
CA TYR A 43 -5.09 -62.10 4.86
C TYR A 43 -5.44 -62.75 3.52
N GLY A 44 -4.42 -63.04 2.71
CA GLY A 44 -4.56 -63.60 1.37
C GLY A 44 -4.50 -65.14 1.28
N GLY A 45 -4.62 -65.86 2.39
CA GLY A 45 -4.60 -67.34 2.40
C GLY A 45 -3.25 -67.99 2.68
N GLN A 46 -2.14 -67.23 2.68
CA GLN A 46 -0.80 -67.72 3.02
C GLN A 46 -0.07 -66.79 4.00
N ASN A 47 0.61 -67.36 4.98
CA ASN A 47 1.50 -66.63 5.88
C ASN A 47 2.79 -66.23 5.15
N ILE A 48 2.97 -64.93 4.92
CA ILE A 48 4.17 -64.34 4.31
C ILE A 48 5.31 -64.10 5.33
N GLY A 49 5.11 -64.47 6.59
CA GLY A 49 6.13 -64.34 7.62
C GLY A 49 6.49 -62.87 7.92
N PRO A 50 7.74 -62.54 8.29
CA PRO A 50 8.14 -61.19 8.70
C PRO A 50 8.01 -60.10 7.63
N ILE A 51 7.99 -60.46 6.34
CA ILE A 51 7.92 -59.48 5.23
C ILE A 51 6.64 -58.62 5.28
N ARG A 52 5.59 -59.10 5.93
CA ARG A 52 4.34 -58.35 6.15
C ARG A 52 4.57 -57.01 6.83
N PHE A 53 5.55 -56.94 7.74
CA PHE A 53 5.86 -55.69 8.45
C PHE A 53 6.48 -54.67 7.50
N THR A 54 7.31 -55.10 6.57
CA THR A 54 7.85 -54.23 5.51
C THR A 54 6.72 -53.69 4.62
N HIS A 55 5.71 -54.51 4.29
CA HIS A 55 4.54 -54.02 3.53
C HIS A 55 3.74 -52.98 4.32
N ILE A 56 3.54 -53.19 5.63
CA ILE A 56 2.86 -52.25 6.52
C ILE A 56 3.61 -50.92 6.58
N GLU A 57 4.93 -50.95 6.80
CA GLU A 57 5.77 -49.75 6.86
C GLU A 57 5.79 -48.99 5.53
N ASN A 58 5.97 -49.69 4.41
CA ASN A 58 6.01 -49.07 3.10
C ASN A 58 4.67 -48.42 2.74
N CYS A 59 3.55 -49.10 3.03
CA CYS A 59 2.21 -48.55 2.82
C CYS A 59 2.02 -47.25 3.63
N ALA A 60 2.44 -47.22 4.89
CA ALA A 60 2.38 -46.02 5.72
C ALA A 60 3.27 -44.89 5.18
N LYS A 61 4.51 -45.18 4.82
CA LYS A 61 5.46 -44.21 4.24
C LYS A 61 4.91 -43.58 2.96
N GLU A 62 4.35 -44.39 2.05
CA GLU A 62 3.75 -43.90 0.81
C GLU A 62 2.54 -43.00 1.06
N ALA A 63 1.67 -43.38 2.00
CA ALA A 63 0.50 -42.58 2.35
C ALA A 63 0.91 -41.21 2.92
N ILE A 64 1.87 -41.19 3.85
CA ILE A 64 2.41 -39.95 4.43
C ILE A 64 3.06 -39.08 3.35
N TRP A 65 3.84 -39.68 2.44
CA TRP A 65 4.47 -38.94 1.35
C TRP A 65 3.45 -38.27 0.43
N LYS A 66 2.42 -39.00 -0.01
CA LYS A 66 1.34 -38.45 -0.83
C LYS A 66 0.61 -37.30 -0.14
N TRP A 67 0.33 -37.46 1.16
CA TRP A 67 -0.27 -36.40 1.97
C TRP A 67 0.62 -35.15 2.06
N LYS A 68 1.93 -35.32 2.29
CA LYS A 68 2.87 -34.19 2.35
C LYS A 68 2.91 -33.41 1.04
N VAL A 69 3.05 -34.10 -0.09
CA VAL A 69 3.09 -33.47 -1.42
C VAL A 69 1.78 -32.69 -1.67
N ALA A 70 0.63 -33.31 -1.40
CA ALA A 70 -0.66 -32.65 -1.56
C ALA A 70 -0.79 -31.42 -0.63
N SER A 71 -0.36 -31.53 0.62
CA SER A 71 -0.43 -30.44 1.59
C SER A 71 0.47 -29.27 1.21
N THR A 72 1.69 -29.53 0.72
CA THR A 72 2.59 -28.48 0.22
C THR A 72 2.01 -27.80 -1.02
N GLN A 73 1.42 -28.56 -1.95
CA GLN A 73 0.77 -27.98 -3.13
C GLN A 73 -0.40 -27.06 -2.74
N LEU A 74 -1.27 -27.52 -1.84
CA LEU A 74 -2.38 -26.70 -1.34
C LEU A 74 -1.89 -25.42 -0.65
N ALA A 75 -0.80 -25.50 0.13
CA ALA A 75 -0.21 -24.33 0.76
C ALA A 75 0.37 -23.33 -0.26
N GLN A 76 1.05 -23.81 -1.31
CA GLN A 76 1.56 -22.99 -2.40
C GLN A 76 0.43 -22.34 -3.21
N ASP A 77 -0.62 -23.09 -3.51
CA ASP A 77 -1.80 -22.58 -4.22
C ASP A 77 -2.50 -21.50 -3.41
N ALA A 78 -2.69 -21.74 -2.10
CA ALA A 78 -3.26 -20.75 -1.19
C ALA A 78 -2.38 -19.49 -1.08
N ALA A 79 -1.06 -19.65 -0.99
CA ALA A 79 -0.12 -18.53 -0.95
C ALA A 79 -0.16 -17.71 -2.24
N SER A 80 -0.16 -18.36 -3.41
CA SER A 80 -0.23 -17.67 -4.70
C SER A 80 -1.57 -16.95 -4.90
N LYS A 81 -2.68 -17.55 -4.44
CA LYS A 81 -4.00 -16.91 -4.47
C LYS A 81 -4.05 -15.69 -3.55
N LYS A 82 -3.50 -15.80 -2.34
CA LYS A 82 -3.39 -14.68 -1.40
C LYS A 82 -2.53 -13.54 -1.99
N GLN A 83 -1.40 -13.88 -2.62
CA GLN A 83 -0.54 -12.88 -3.25
C GLN A 83 -1.25 -12.15 -4.40
N LYS A 84 -1.97 -12.88 -5.27
CA LYS A 84 -2.75 -12.25 -6.36
C LYS A 84 -3.82 -11.29 -5.83
N ILE A 85 -4.51 -11.67 -4.76
CA ILE A 85 -5.52 -10.81 -4.13
C ILE A 85 -4.88 -9.56 -3.52
N ASP A 86 -3.74 -9.71 -2.84
CA ASP A 86 -3.00 -8.59 -2.26
C ASP A 86 -2.46 -7.63 -3.34
N ASP A 87 -1.94 -8.17 -4.44
CA ASP A 87 -1.48 -7.38 -5.59
C ASP A 87 -2.64 -6.64 -6.28
N GLU A 88 -3.80 -7.29 -6.45
CA GLU A 88 -5.00 -6.66 -7.00
C GLU A 88 -5.56 -5.55 -6.08
N ALA A 89 -5.51 -5.76 -4.75
CA ALA A 89 -5.90 -4.75 -3.78
C ALA A 89 -4.98 -3.52 -3.85
N LYS A 90 -3.66 -3.72 -3.85
CA LYS A 90 -2.66 -2.64 -4.03
C LYS A 90 -2.86 -1.90 -5.35
N ARG A 91 -3.24 -2.61 -6.42
CA ARG A 91 -3.52 -2.00 -7.72
C ARG A 91 -4.68 -1.03 -7.63
N THR A 92 -5.76 -1.51 -7.02
CA THR A 92 -7.00 -0.76 -6.90
C THR A 92 -6.82 0.47 -6.03
N GLU A 93 -6.09 0.33 -4.92
CA GLU A 93 -5.70 1.45 -4.06
C GLU A 93 -4.84 2.48 -4.81
N LEU A 94 -3.81 2.04 -5.54
CA LEU A 94 -2.96 2.94 -6.31
C LEU A 94 -3.73 3.68 -7.41
N VAL A 95 -4.66 3.02 -8.10
CA VAL A 95 -5.54 3.64 -9.10
C VAL A 95 -6.38 4.75 -8.45
N LYS A 96 -6.97 4.50 -7.29
CA LYS A 96 -7.76 5.50 -6.56
C LYS A 96 -6.90 6.70 -6.14
N ASN A 97 -5.72 6.44 -5.56
CA ASN A 97 -4.80 7.51 -5.15
C ASN A 97 -4.35 8.38 -6.34
N LEU A 98 -4.13 7.78 -7.51
CA LEU A 98 -3.78 8.51 -8.73
C LEU A 98 -4.93 9.42 -9.21
N GLN A 99 -6.17 8.96 -9.14
CA GLN A 99 -7.34 9.77 -9.47
C GLN A 99 -7.49 10.97 -8.52
N GLU A 100 -7.29 10.75 -7.23
CA GLU A 100 -7.31 11.81 -6.21
C GLU A 100 -6.17 12.82 -6.43
N ARG A 101 -4.96 12.34 -6.76
CA ARG A 101 -3.82 13.23 -7.10
C ARG A 101 -4.09 14.07 -8.33
N ASP A 102 -4.70 13.52 -9.39
CA ASP A 102 -5.06 14.30 -10.58
C ASP A 102 -6.07 15.40 -10.24
N PHE A 103 -7.06 15.11 -9.39
CA PHE A 103 -8.01 16.11 -8.90
C PHE A 103 -7.31 17.21 -8.09
N ASN A 104 -6.36 16.85 -7.24
CA ASN A 104 -5.56 17.80 -6.48
C ASN A 104 -4.70 18.68 -7.41
N ILE A 105 -4.05 18.09 -8.42
CA ILE A 105 -3.28 18.82 -9.42
C ILE A 105 -4.17 19.82 -10.16
N PHE A 106 -5.38 19.42 -10.55
CA PHE A 106 -6.33 20.33 -11.19
C PHE A 106 -6.67 21.51 -10.29
N THR A 107 -7.00 21.25 -9.02
CA THR A 107 -7.34 22.29 -8.03
C THR A 107 -6.15 23.23 -7.78
N LEU A 108 -4.94 22.69 -7.58
CA LEU A 108 -3.73 23.48 -7.36
C LEU A 108 -3.38 24.34 -8.58
N ARG A 109 -3.53 23.82 -9.80
CA ARG A 109 -3.34 24.62 -11.02
C ARG A 109 -4.33 25.75 -11.14
N LYS A 110 -5.59 25.51 -10.77
CA LYS A 110 -6.63 26.55 -10.74
C LYS A 110 -6.25 27.65 -9.73
N LEU A 111 -5.87 27.28 -8.51
CA LEU A 111 -5.42 28.24 -7.49
C LEU A 111 -4.18 29.03 -7.92
N LEU A 112 -3.19 28.36 -8.53
CA LEU A 112 -2.02 29.02 -9.09
C LEU A 112 -2.42 30.05 -10.14
N ALA A 113 -3.32 29.70 -11.07
CA ALA A 113 -3.79 30.62 -12.10
C ALA A 113 -4.51 31.84 -11.49
N GLU A 114 -5.37 31.63 -10.50
CA GLU A 114 -6.05 32.71 -9.78
C GLU A 114 -5.06 33.64 -9.05
N LYS A 115 -4.01 33.08 -8.41
CA LYS A 115 -2.98 33.88 -7.74
C LYS A 115 -2.08 34.65 -8.70
N LYS A 116 -1.68 34.04 -9.82
CA LYS A 116 -0.91 34.73 -10.86
C LYS A 116 -1.71 35.86 -11.50
N ALA A 117 -3.00 35.63 -11.76
CA ALA A 117 -3.91 36.64 -12.27
C ALA A 117 -4.01 37.87 -11.35
N LYS A 118 -4.08 37.65 -10.03
CA LYS A 118 -4.05 38.72 -9.03
C LYS A 118 -2.72 39.49 -9.02
N LEU A 119 -1.60 38.79 -9.16
CA LEU A 119 -0.28 39.43 -9.21
C LEU A 119 -0.09 40.29 -10.48
N GLU A 120 -0.66 39.85 -11.61
CA GLU A 120 -0.51 40.52 -12.92
C GLU A 120 -1.67 41.48 -13.27
N ASP A 121 -2.63 41.68 -12.38
CA ASP A 121 -3.85 42.48 -12.58
C ASP A 121 -4.63 42.13 -13.88
N GLN A 122 -4.59 40.86 -14.26
CA GLN A 122 -5.24 40.32 -15.46
C GLN A 122 -6.34 39.33 -15.10
N GLU A 123 -7.33 39.16 -15.99
CA GLU A 123 -8.35 38.12 -15.79
C GLU A 123 -7.72 36.71 -15.82
N PRO A 124 -8.13 35.81 -14.91
CA PRO A 124 -7.55 34.48 -14.83
C PRO A 124 -7.79 33.69 -16.12
N ALA A 125 -6.70 33.30 -16.79
CA ALA A 125 -6.77 32.47 -17.98
C ALA A 125 -7.54 31.17 -17.69
N PRO A 126 -8.46 30.74 -18.58
CA PRO A 126 -9.27 29.55 -18.33
C PRO A 126 -8.40 28.30 -18.24
N PRO A 127 -8.68 27.39 -17.28
CA PRO A 127 -7.90 26.18 -17.12
C PRO A 127 -8.02 25.31 -18.37
N THR A 128 -6.88 24.91 -18.94
CA THR A 128 -6.86 24.02 -20.12
C THR A 128 -7.49 22.66 -19.75
N PRO A 129 -8.50 22.17 -20.50
CA PRO A 129 -9.14 20.90 -20.20
C PRO A 129 -8.15 19.73 -20.25
N GLN A 130 -8.04 18.98 -19.16
CA GLN A 130 -7.28 17.74 -19.13
C GLN A 130 -8.21 16.55 -19.34
N LYS A 131 -7.87 15.68 -20.30
CA LYS A 131 -8.59 14.41 -20.48
C LYS A 131 -8.33 13.51 -19.26
N PRO A 132 -9.38 12.90 -18.68
CA PRO A 132 -9.20 11.93 -17.61
C PRO A 132 -8.34 10.75 -18.07
N GLN A 133 -7.33 10.39 -17.29
CA GLN A 133 -6.43 9.29 -17.62
C GLN A 133 -7.04 7.94 -17.18
N ALA A 134 -7.04 6.96 -18.08
CA ALA A 134 -7.63 5.64 -17.82
C ALA A 134 -6.65 4.70 -17.09
N TYR A 135 -6.47 4.90 -15.79
CA TYR A 135 -5.55 4.12 -14.94
C TYR A 135 -5.89 2.63 -14.84
N GLU A 136 -7.17 2.28 -14.92
CA GLU A 136 -7.66 0.90 -14.84
C GLU A 136 -7.13 -0.03 -15.93
N LYS A 137 -6.58 0.51 -17.03
CA LYS A 137 -6.02 -0.29 -18.12
C LYS A 137 -4.49 -0.45 -18.03
N MET A 138 -3.85 0.17 -17.04
CA MET A 138 -2.40 0.18 -16.92
C MET A 138 -1.85 -0.99 -16.09
N ALA A 139 -0.65 -1.43 -16.43
CA ALA A 139 0.12 -2.36 -15.61
C ALA A 139 0.68 -1.66 -14.36
N MET A 140 1.01 -2.44 -13.32
CA MET A 140 1.52 -1.93 -12.04
C MET A 140 2.73 -1.00 -12.19
N ASP A 141 3.72 -1.42 -12.98
CA ASP A 141 4.93 -0.62 -13.18
C ASP A 141 4.64 0.71 -13.88
N ALA A 142 3.60 0.75 -14.73
CA ALA A 142 3.16 1.99 -15.36
C ALA A 142 2.44 2.89 -14.35
N LEU A 143 1.56 2.32 -13.52
CA LEU A 143 0.89 3.06 -12.45
C LEU A 143 1.90 3.70 -11.48
N MET A 144 2.92 2.95 -11.03
CA MET A 144 3.96 3.50 -10.16
C MET A 144 4.78 4.63 -10.81
N ARG A 145 5.08 4.52 -12.11
CA ARG A 145 5.79 5.59 -12.84
C ARG A 145 4.94 6.85 -12.94
N VAL A 146 3.65 6.70 -13.22
CA VAL A 146 2.71 7.82 -13.22
C VAL A 146 2.63 8.43 -11.82
N ASP A 147 2.55 7.61 -10.78
CA ASP A 147 2.44 8.04 -9.38
C ASP A 147 3.57 9.02 -9.02
N LYS A 148 4.81 8.59 -9.28
CA LYS A 148 6.00 9.40 -9.08
C LYS A 148 5.98 10.69 -9.91
N ALA A 149 5.47 10.64 -11.14
CA ALA A 149 5.35 11.83 -11.99
C ALA A 149 4.28 12.81 -11.46
N ARG A 150 3.18 12.32 -10.89
CA ARG A 150 2.15 13.16 -10.25
C ARG A 150 2.66 13.82 -9.00
N ASP A 151 3.38 13.09 -8.15
CA ASP A 151 4.01 13.66 -6.95
C ASP A 151 5.00 14.76 -7.31
N ALA A 152 5.86 14.55 -8.31
CA ALA A 152 6.77 15.58 -8.80
C ALA A 152 6.01 16.81 -9.36
N THR A 153 4.87 16.60 -10.01
CA THR A 153 4.02 17.69 -10.53
C THR A 153 3.39 18.49 -9.40
N ILE A 154 2.86 17.82 -8.37
CA ILE A 154 2.29 18.47 -7.18
C ILE A 154 3.36 19.32 -6.50
N ALA A 155 4.53 18.75 -6.24
CA ALA A 155 5.66 19.46 -5.63
C ALA A 155 6.07 20.70 -6.44
N PHE A 156 6.10 20.59 -7.78
CA PHE A 156 6.41 21.73 -8.64
C PHE A 156 5.35 22.84 -8.54
N ILE A 157 4.05 22.49 -8.54
CA ILE A 157 2.97 23.47 -8.46
C ILE A 157 2.97 24.16 -7.10
N LEU A 158 3.16 23.41 -6.00
CA LEU A 158 3.25 23.99 -4.65
C LEU A 158 4.40 25.01 -4.58
N LYS A 159 5.58 24.65 -5.08
CA LYS A 159 6.72 25.58 -5.13
C LYS A 159 6.44 26.84 -5.95
N GLN A 160 5.66 26.74 -7.03
CA GLN A 160 5.24 27.90 -7.82
C GLN A 160 4.24 28.77 -7.06
N ILE A 161 3.30 28.16 -6.33
CA ILE A 161 2.34 28.87 -5.49
C ILE A 161 3.08 29.64 -4.39
N ASP A 162 3.99 28.97 -3.66
CA ASP A 162 4.78 29.60 -2.59
C ASP A 162 5.53 30.82 -3.12
N LYS A 163 6.15 30.70 -4.30
CA LYS A 163 6.86 31.81 -4.94
C LYS A 163 5.92 32.99 -5.27
N VAL A 164 4.75 32.71 -5.84
CA VAL A 164 3.77 33.76 -6.19
C VAL A 164 3.18 34.40 -4.93
N GLU A 165 2.99 33.63 -3.85
CA GLU A 165 2.56 34.14 -2.55
C GLU A 165 3.61 35.08 -1.93
N GLU A 166 4.89 34.72 -1.99
CA GLU A 166 5.99 35.60 -1.55
C GLU A 166 6.03 36.90 -2.35
N GLU A 167 5.90 36.82 -3.69
CA GLU A 167 5.85 38.00 -4.56
C GLU A 167 4.64 38.89 -4.26
N LEU A 168 3.43 38.32 -4.12
CA LEU A 168 2.22 39.05 -3.73
C LEU A 168 2.40 39.76 -2.39
N LYS A 169 2.98 39.07 -1.40
CA LYS A 169 3.23 39.64 -0.07
C LYS A 169 4.22 40.81 -0.12
N LEU A 170 5.24 40.73 -0.98
CA LEU A 170 6.19 41.84 -1.18
C LEU A 170 5.53 43.05 -1.85
N VAL A 171 4.66 42.81 -2.84
CA VAL A 171 3.88 43.88 -3.50
C VAL A 171 2.96 44.56 -2.48
N GLU A 172 2.22 43.79 -1.69
CA GLU A 172 1.32 44.31 -0.65
C GLU A 172 2.08 45.15 0.40
N ALA A 173 3.24 44.67 0.87
CA ALA A 173 4.07 45.42 1.81
C ALA A 173 4.61 46.73 1.23
N LEU A 174 5.01 46.74 -0.06
CA LEU A 174 5.44 47.96 -0.74
C LEU A 174 4.28 48.94 -0.92
N GLU A 175 3.09 48.46 -1.27
CA GLU A 175 1.89 49.30 -1.39
C GLU A 175 1.52 49.96 -0.06
N ASP A 176 1.57 49.21 1.05
CA ASP A 176 1.34 49.74 2.40
C ASP A 176 2.38 50.81 2.78
N GLU A 177 3.69 50.56 2.57
CA GLU A 177 4.75 51.56 2.81
C GLU A 177 4.57 52.82 1.95
N THR A 178 4.17 52.63 0.69
CA THR A 178 3.91 53.77 -0.21
C THR A 178 2.73 54.58 0.29
N LYS A 179 1.65 53.92 0.72
CA LYS A 179 0.43 54.55 1.24
C LYS A 179 0.71 55.35 2.52
N ASP A 180 1.48 54.79 3.43
CA ASP A 180 1.95 55.48 4.66
C ASP A 180 2.79 56.72 4.32
N LEU A 181 3.65 56.64 3.28
CA LEU A 181 4.41 57.78 2.77
C LEU A 181 3.52 58.89 2.19
N TRP A 182 2.45 58.55 1.47
CA TRP A 182 1.50 59.55 0.94
C TRP A 182 0.65 60.17 2.07
N ASP A 183 0.22 59.37 3.05
CA ASP A 183 -0.54 59.84 4.21
C ASP A 183 0.31 60.78 5.11
N GLU A 184 1.63 60.51 5.29
CA GLU A 184 2.54 61.42 5.99
C GLU A 184 2.78 62.74 5.23
N VAL A 185 2.83 62.71 3.90
CA VAL A 185 3.01 63.92 3.07
C VAL A 185 1.73 64.77 3.08
N ASP A 186 0.55 64.16 3.10
CA ASP A 186 -0.72 64.86 3.23
C ASP A 186 -0.92 65.46 4.65
N GLU A 187 -0.45 64.79 5.72
CA GLU A 187 -0.40 65.38 7.07
C GLU A 187 0.57 66.58 7.15
N GLN A 188 1.73 66.52 6.50
CA GLN A 188 2.70 67.62 6.49
C GLN A 188 2.30 68.77 5.55
N GLY A 189 1.55 68.49 4.47
CA GLY A 189 0.99 69.48 3.55
C GLY A 189 -0.11 70.35 4.17
N SER A 190 -0.82 69.85 5.18
CA SER A 190 -1.88 70.58 5.90
C SER A 190 -1.35 71.66 6.87
N VAL A 191 -0.06 71.62 7.26
CA VAL A 191 0.49 72.52 8.30
C VAL A 191 1.06 73.84 7.74
N LYS A 192 1.29 73.99 6.42
CA LYS A 192 1.80 75.23 5.80
C LYS A 192 0.71 76.00 5.05
N GLY A 193 -0.26 76.52 5.79
CA GLY A 193 -1.36 77.32 5.24
C GLY A 193 -1.89 78.39 6.18
N LYS A 194 -1.02 79.11 6.90
CA LYS A 194 -1.42 80.33 7.62
C LYS A 194 -0.29 81.38 7.59
N GLU A 195 -0.31 82.20 6.54
CA GLU A 195 0.46 83.45 6.47
C GLU A 195 -0.36 84.65 6.99
N PRO A 196 0.29 85.78 7.33
CA PRO A 196 0.08 86.44 8.61
C PRO A 196 -0.83 87.67 8.58
N SER A 197 -1.24 88.06 9.79
CA SER A 197 -2.10 89.18 10.16
C SER A 197 -1.83 90.50 9.44
N THR A 198 -2.85 91.33 9.28
CA THR A 198 -2.67 92.79 9.43
C THR A 198 -3.80 93.43 10.24
N PRO A 199 -3.49 94.46 11.06
CA PRO A 199 -4.39 95.00 12.07
C PRO A 199 -5.05 96.32 11.66
N LYS A 200 -6.27 96.56 12.15
CA LYS A 200 -6.76 97.86 12.64
C LYS A 200 -8.09 97.70 13.37
#